data_AF-A0A354D290-F1
#
_entry.id   AF-A0A354D290-F1
#
_cell.length_a   1.000
_cell.length_b   1.000
_cell.length_c   1.000
_cell.angle_alpha   90.00
_cell.angle_beta   90.00
_cell.angle_gamma   90.00
#
_symmetry.space_group_name_H-M   'P 1'
#
loop_
_entity.id
_entity.type
_entity.pdbx_description
1 polymer ?
#
loop_
_entity_poly.entity_id
_entity_poly.type
_entity_poly.pdbx_seq_one_letter_code
_entity_poly.pdbx_strand_id
1 'polypeptide(L)'
;MELWKRCRIGLLLLAMLCLVTGCSPIDWKTAADTITEQASKEIKKPEEVESISTEAYAYQTLDEQTKKVYDEVLDAILKNKESVAVSTTEREVLDNAYNAVNADYGGLFWVSGYMYTQHSRGDNIIGMDFSPSYTMEQSEREEIQAQIDSCVEELLTGIPTEASDYEKVKYVFETLIEQVDYNPEAENNQNIISVFLNGETVCQGYACATQYLLRLLNIQCTIVTGKADGDAHAWNLVRMDGDYYYLDTTWGNSRYYGKDRSAEKYVNYNYLGITSEEISTSHQADTIYTLPECTATADNYYVHEGLYFDQWDPDAIGEKYAKAWENGQKKVSVKFATPELYEQAVQFFIHDEKISNYCDGITTMYYIENKEQKILSISF
;
A
#
# COMPACT_ATOMS: atom_id res chain seq x y z
N MET A 1 -56.31 -3.20 -4.42
CA MET A 1 -56.39 -1.73 -4.30
C MET A 1 -55.68 -1.40 -2.99
N GLU A 2 -54.49 -0.84 -2.92
CA GLU A 2 -53.71 -0.01 -3.83
C GLU A 2 -52.22 -0.14 -3.49
N LEU A 3 -51.40 -0.24 -4.54
CA LEU A 3 -50.15 0.51 -4.71
C LEU A 3 -49.01 0.30 -3.69
N TRP A 4 -48.39 -0.88 -3.72
CA TRP A 4 -46.96 -1.02 -3.43
C TRP A 4 -46.17 -0.20 -4.47
N LYS A 5 -45.70 0.98 -4.04
CA LYS A 5 -44.91 1.90 -4.85
C LYS A 5 -43.46 1.40 -4.91
N ARG A 6 -43.10 0.86 -6.07
CA ARG A 6 -41.79 0.96 -6.76
C ARG A 6 -40.56 0.93 -5.83
N CYS A 7 -40.06 -0.28 -5.57
CA CYS A 7 -38.67 -0.48 -5.18
C CYS A 7 -37.79 0.02 -6.34
N ARG A 8 -36.93 1.03 -6.11
CA ARG A 8 -35.99 1.54 -7.11
C ARG A 8 -34.73 0.67 -7.03
N ILE A 9 -34.69 -0.41 -7.81
CA ILE A 9 -33.47 -1.18 -8.07
C ILE A 9 -32.52 -0.26 -8.86
N GLY A 10 -31.56 0.33 -8.15
CA GLY A 10 -30.50 1.16 -8.75
C GLY A 10 -29.26 0.30 -8.93
N LEU A 11 -28.99 -0.12 -10.17
CA LEU A 11 -27.78 -0.86 -10.55
C LEU A 11 -26.67 0.18 -10.82
N LEU A 12 -25.67 0.26 -9.94
CA LEU A 12 -24.46 1.05 -10.17
C LEU A 12 -23.48 0.19 -10.99
N LEU A 13 -23.59 0.27 -12.31
CA LEU A 13 -22.56 -0.24 -13.23
C LEU A 13 -21.35 0.70 -13.18
N LEU A 14 -20.30 0.28 -12.48
CA LEU A 14 -18.97 0.88 -12.63
C LEU A 14 -18.40 0.47 -13.99
N ALA A 15 -18.67 1.30 -15.00
CA ALA A 15 -18.05 1.18 -16.31
C ALA A 15 -16.61 1.72 -16.26
N MET A 16 -15.69 0.87 -16.71
CA MET A 16 -14.26 1.13 -16.90
C MET A 16 -13.90 2.35 -17.77
N LEU A 17 -12.74 2.92 -17.43
CA LEU A 17 -11.80 3.76 -18.20
C LEU A 17 -12.17 5.22 -18.55
N CYS A 18 -11.48 6.16 -17.88
CA CYS A 18 -10.36 6.93 -18.46
C CYS A 18 -9.89 8.05 -17.50
N LEU A 19 -8.72 7.81 -16.91
CA LEU A 19 -7.58 8.71 -16.64
C LEU A 19 -7.84 10.17 -16.24
N VAL A 20 -7.58 10.45 -14.97
CA VAL A 20 -6.62 11.50 -14.58
C VAL A 20 -5.81 10.94 -13.40
N THR A 21 -4.75 10.19 -13.68
CA THR A 21 -3.84 9.66 -12.64
C THR A 21 -2.65 10.61 -12.49
N GLY A 22 -2.45 11.10 -11.26
CA GLY A 22 -1.29 11.93 -10.87
C GLY A 22 -0.13 11.13 -10.26
N CYS A 23 -0.17 9.79 -10.29
CA CYS A 23 1.04 9.01 -10.02
C CYS A 23 1.94 9.12 -11.26
N SER A 24 2.94 10.01 -11.16
CA SER A 24 4.04 10.03 -12.13
C SER A 24 4.73 8.67 -12.08
N PRO A 25 5.27 8.14 -13.21
CA PRO A 25 6.10 6.94 -13.17
C PRO A 25 7.19 7.16 -12.13
N ILE A 26 7.16 6.37 -11.06
CA ILE A 26 8.21 6.38 -10.05
C ILE A 26 9.36 5.61 -10.65
N ASP A 27 10.17 6.33 -11.41
CA ASP A 27 11.52 5.89 -11.69
C ASP A 27 12.35 6.44 -10.53
N TRP A 28 12.52 5.62 -9.50
CA TRP A 28 13.58 5.81 -8.49
C TRP A 28 14.98 5.97 -9.14
N LYS A 29 15.07 5.72 -10.45
CA LYS A 29 16.19 6.05 -11.35
C LYS A 29 16.42 7.57 -11.53
N THR A 30 16.00 8.43 -10.61
CA THR A 30 16.51 9.80 -10.49
C THR A 30 17.96 9.82 -9.95
N ALA A 31 18.82 8.99 -10.54
CA ALA A 31 20.23 9.32 -10.62
C ALA A 31 20.34 10.49 -11.60
N ALA A 32 20.49 11.71 -11.10
CA ALA A 32 20.88 12.81 -11.97
C ALA A 32 22.32 12.51 -12.43
N ASP A 33 22.47 11.99 -13.65
CA ASP A 33 23.74 11.61 -14.28
C ASP A 33 24.64 12.85 -14.45
N THR A 34 25.28 13.27 -13.37
CA THR A 34 26.39 14.21 -13.41
C THR A 34 27.65 13.41 -13.16
N ILE A 35 28.13 12.76 -14.23
CA ILE A 35 29.43 12.10 -14.24
C ILE A 35 30.49 13.18 -14.03
N THR A 36 30.93 13.33 -12.79
CA THR A 36 32.10 14.16 -12.49
C THR A 36 33.30 13.25 -12.46
N GLU A 37 33.98 13.10 -13.60
CA GLU A 37 35.20 12.31 -13.66
C GLU A 37 36.33 13.11 -12.99
N GLN A 38 36.72 12.71 -11.78
CA GLN A 38 37.91 13.25 -11.12
C GLN A 38 39.03 12.22 -11.11
N ALA A 39 40.15 12.57 -11.74
CA ALA A 39 41.42 11.89 -11.59
C ALA A 39 41.98 12.19 -10.19
N SER A 40 41.46 11.53 -9.15
CA SER A 40 41.92 11.69 -7.78
C SER A 40 43.16 10.82 -7.49
N LYS A 41 44.13 11.36 -6.73
CA LYS A 41 45.31 10.60 -6.27
C LYS A 41 45.00 9.70 -5.07
N GLU A 42 43.96 10.01 -4.31
CA GLU A 42 43.54 9.28 -3.11
C GLU A 42 42.04 8.98 -3.17
N ILE A 43 41.69 7.69 -3.06
CA ILE A 43 40.32 7.20 -3.02
C ILE A 43 39.93 7.09 -1.55
N LYS A 44 38.81 7.71 -1.16
CA LYS A 44 38.23 7.48 0.16
C LYS A 44 37.72 6.04 0.21
N LYS A 45 38.07 5.31 1.27
CA LYS A 45 37.52 3.97 1.49
C LYS A 45 36.12 4.11 2.09
N PRO A 46 35.17 3.21 1.74
CA PRO A 46 33.90 3.12 2.44
C PRO A 46 34.11 2.93 3.93
N GLU A 47 33.31 3.62 4.73
CA GLU A 47 33.27 3.44 6.18
C GLU A 47 32.59 2.10 6.51
N GLU A 48 32.98 1.48 7.62
CA GLU A 48 32.27 0.29 8.10
C GLU A 48 30.96 0.74 8.77
N VAL A 49 29.85 0.15 8.34
CA VAL A 49 28.49 0.48 8.79
C VAL A 49 27.84 -0.77 9.37
N GLU A 50 27.20 -0.63 10.52
CA GLU A 50 26.42 -1.71 11.14
C GLU A 50 25.03 -1.77 10.49
N SER A 51 24.57 -2.98 10.14
CA SER A 51 23.25 -3.15 9.55
C SER A 51 22.14 -3.02 10.60
N ILE A 52 21.13 -2.22 10.27
CA ILE A 52 19.91 -2.02 11.08
C ILE A 52 18.65 -2.56 10.40
N SER A 53 18.82 -3.30 9.30
CA SER A 53 17.76 -3.69 8.37
C SER A 53 17.65 -5.20 8.21
N THR A 54 18.21 -5.97 9.13
CA THR A 54 18.24 -7.45 9.07
C THR A 54 16.86 -8.09 8.98
N GLU A 55 15.82 -7.42 9.49
CA GLU A 55 14.42 -7.85 9.43
C GLU A 55 13.62 -7.18 8.30
N ALA A 56 14.24 -6.31 7.48
CA ALA A 56 13.56 -5.65 6.38
C ALA A 56 13.43 -6.59 5.17
N TYR A 57 12.31 -6.54 4.46
CA TYR A 57 12.00 -7.56 3.45
C TYR A 57 12.93 -7.42 2.24
N ALA A 58 13.00 -6.23 1.62
CA ALA A 58 13.78 -6.05 0.41
C ALA A 58 15.26 -6.35 0.70
N TYR A 59 15.80 -5.86 1.82
CA TYR A 59 17.15 -6.19 2.30
C TYR A 59 17.45 -7.70 2.34
N GLN A 60 16.54 -8.51 2.87
CA GLN A 60 16.73 -9.97 2.98
C GLN A 60 16.84 -10.68 1.63
N THR A 61 16.30 -10.08 0.56
CA THR A 61 16.35 -10.66 -0.80
C THR A 61 17.62 -10.33 -1.58
N LEU A 62 18.42 -9.37 -1.10
CA LEU A 62 19.61 -8.89 -1.80
C LEU A 62 20.81 -9.85 -1.63
N ASP A 63 21.73 -9.82 -2.60
CA ASP A 63 23.05 -10.45 -2.42
C ASP A 63 23.92 -9.67 -1.42
N GLU A 64 25.00 -10.29 -0.94
CA GLU A 64 25.86 -9.73 0.11
C GLU A 64 26.57 -8.42 -0.29
N GLN A 65 26.88 -8.22 -1.57
CA GLN A 65 27.48 -6.97 -2.03
C GLN A 65 26.44 -5.85 -1.99
N THR A 66 25.24 -6.11 -2.50
CA THR A 66 24.15 -5.14 -2.55
C THR A 66 23.64 -4.79 -1.14
N LYS A 67 23.58 -5.76 -0.20
CA LYS A 67 23.30 -5.49 1.22
C LYS A 67 24.29 -4.52 1.84
N LYS A 68 25.58 -4.69 1.56
CA LYS A 68 26.60 -3.80 2.10
C LYS A 68 26.41 -2.37 1.60
N VAL A 69 26.13 -2.20 0.31
CA VAL A 69 25.87 -0.88 -0.29
C VAL A 69 24.55 -0.30 0.22
N TYR A 70 23.53 -1.13 0.46
CA TYR A 70 22.28 -0.72 1.10
C TYR A 70 22.54 -0.10 2.47
N ASP A 71 23.33 -0.77 3.32
CA ASP A 71 23.62 -0.28 4.67
C ASP A 71 24.36 1.07 4.61
N GLU A 72 25.32 1.21 3.70
CA GLU A 72 26.06 2.46 3.45
C GLU A 72 25.14 3.59 2.94
N VAL A 73 24.22 3.29 2.03
CA VAL A 73 23.22 4.24 1.48
C VAL A 73 22.26 4.71 2.58
N LEU A 74 21.71 3.77 3.35
CA LEU A 74 20.79 4.08 4.44
C LEU A 74 21.49 4.93 5.52
N ASP A 75 22.71 4.56 5.92
CA ASP A 75 23.50 5.34 6.89
C ASP A 75 23.74 6.77 6.41
N ALA A 76 24.09 6.94 5.13
CA ALA A 76 24.28 8.24 4.51
C ALA A 76 23.03 9.11 4.63
N ILE A 77 21.88 8.56 4.26
CA ILE A 77 20.59 9.24 4.29
C ILE A 77 20.21 9.63 5.72
N LEU A 78 20.31 8.68 6.66
CA LEU A 78 19.91 8.90 8.05
C LEU A 78 20.77 9.96 8.73
N LYS A 79 22.10 9.92 8.52
CA LYS A 79 23.08 10.85 9.10
C LYS A 79 23.24 12.16 8.31
N ASN A 80 22.40 12.41 7.30
CA ASN A 80 22.43 13.62 6.49
C ASN A 80 23.80 13.91 5.85
N LYS A 81 24.51 12.86 5.39
CA LYS A 81 25.84 12.98 4.77
C LYS A 81 25.72 13.55 3.35
N GLU A 82 26.55 14.54 3.00
CA GLU A 82 26.60 15.09 1.64
C GLU A 82 27.13 14.10 0.59
N SER A 83 28.12 13.28 0.97
CA SER A 83 28.74 12.30 0.09
C SER A 83 29.50 11.23 0.87
N VAL A 84 29.44 9.98 0.41
CA VAL A 84 30.10 8.83 1.05
C VAL A 84 30.60 7.85 0.00
N ALA A 85 31.80 7.32 0.20
CA ALA A 85 32.32 6.23 -0.63
C ALA A 85 31.52 4.94 -0.38
N VAL A 86 31.09 4.27 -1.44
CA VAL A 86 30.34 3.01 -1.37
C VAL A 86 31.17 1.82 -1.81
N SER A 87 30.82 0.64 -1.30
CA SER A 87 31.50 -0.64 -1.55
C SER A 87 31.16 -1.27 -2.91
N THR A 88 30.96 -0.43 -3.93
CA THR A 88 30.75 -0.86 -5.32
C THR A 88 31.33 0.18 -6.28
N THR A 89 31.62 -0.26 -7.50
CA THR A 89 31.87 0.64 -8.64
C THR A 89 30.79 0.48 -9.71
N GLU A 90 29.85 -0.45 -9.51
CA GLU A 90 28.80 -0.82 -10.43
C GLU A 90 27.54 -0.04 -10.11
N ARG A 91 27.07 0.75 -11.09
CA ARG A 91 25.87 1.58 -10.95
C ARG A 91 24.65 0.76 -10.58
N GLU A 92 24.48 -0.41 -11.20
CA GLU A 92 23.34 -1.30 -10.96
C GLU A 92 23.25 -1.76 -9.49
N VAL A 93 24.39 -2.02 -8.84
CA VAL A 93 24.41 -2.37 -7.41
C VAL A 93 23.96 -1.20 -6.54
N LEU A 94 24.43 0.02 -6.84
CA LEU A 94 24.02 1.23 -6.12
C LEU A 94 22.53 1.54 -6.32
N ASP A 95 22.06 1.43 -7.57
CA ASP A 95 20.67 1.57 -7.97
C ASP A 95 19.79 0.59 -7.16
N ASN A 96 20.11 -0.71 -7.21
CA ASN A 96 19.36 -1.75 -6.50
C ASN A 96 19.33 -1.53 -4.99
N ALA A 97 20.46 -1.16 -4.40
CA ALA A 97 20.56 -0.84 -2.98
C ALA A 97 19.65 0.34 -2.59
N TYR A 98 19.70 1.44 -3.35
CA TYR A 98 18.87 2.62 -3.10
C TYR A 98 17.36 2.31 -3.15
N ASN A 99 16.93 1.41 -4.03
CA ASN A 99 15.50 1.06 -4.12
C ASN A 99 15.03 0.15 -3.03
N ALA A 100 15.86 -0.81 -2.66
CA ALA A 100 15.54 -1.66 -1.55
C ALA A 100 15.43 -0.80 -0.27
N VAL A 101 16.28 0.23 -0.11
CA VAL A 101 16.12 1.22 0.98
C VAL A 101 14.78 1.93 0.88
N ASN A 102 14.40 2.47 -0.29
CA ASN A 102 13.11 3.15 -0.46
C ASN A 102 11.90 2.23 -0.26
N ALA A 103 12.03 0.93 -0.59
CA ALA A 103 10.98 -0.06 -0.42
C ALA A 103 10.77 -0.43 1.06
N ASP A 104 11.87 -0.52 1.82
CA ASP A 104 11.88 -0.87 3.24
C ASP A 104 11.74 0.33 4.19
N TYR A 105 11.84 1.57 3.69
CA TYR A 105 11.78 2.80 4.49
C TYR A 105 10.95 3.89 3.81
N GLY A 106 9.62 3.79 3.88
CA GLY A 106 8.67 4.79 3.38
C GLY A 106 8.72 6.15 4.11
N GLY A 107 9.43 6.22 5.24
CA GLY A 107 9.56 7.44 6.04
C GLY A 107 10.66 8.42 5.60
N LEU A 108 11.44 8.11 4.57
CA LEU A 108 12.57 8.95 4.11
C LEU A 108 12.12 10.16 3.27
N PHE A 109 11.19 10.97 3.79
CA PHE A 109 10.51 12.06 3.04
C PHE A 109 11.42 13.21 2.59
N TRP A 110 12.63 13.32 3.13
CA TRP A 110 13.58 14.40 2.83
C TRP A 110 14.54 14.07 1.68
N VAL A 111 14.36 12.92 1.00
CA VAL A 111 15.22 12.47 -0.10
C VAL A 111 14.39 12.30 -1.37
N SER A 112 14.84 12.84 -2.50
CA SER A 112 14.16 12.74 -3.81
C SER A 112 14.89 11.92 -4.88
N GLY A 113 16.11 11.48 -4.56
CA GLY A 113 16.98 10.77 -5.48
C GLY A 113 18.42 10.79 -4.98
N TYR A 114 19.35 10.57 -5.89
CA TYR A 114 20.77 10.63 -5.57
C TYR A 114 21.62 11.03 -6.77
N MET A 115 22.87 11.39 -6.50
CA MET A 115 23.94 11.55 -7.47
C MET A 115 25.07 10.58 -7.11
N TYR A 116 25.88 10.20 -8.10
CA TYR A 116 27.08 9.42 -7.84
C TYR A 116 28.29 10.00 -8.57
N THR A 117 29.47 9.78 -8.00
CA THR A 117 30.76 10.16 -8.59
C THR A 117 31.63 8.92 -8.73
N GLN A 118 32.02 8.56 -9.96
CA GLN A 118 32.99 7.49 -10.18
C GLN A 118 34.41 8.04 -10.24
N HIS A 119 35.32 7.38 -9.54
CA HIS A 119 36.74 7.70 -9.53
C HIS A 119 37.49 6.76 -10.47
N SER A 120 38.33 7.29 -11.35
CA SER A 120 39.10 6.50 -12.33
C SER A 120 40.62 6.65 -12.15
N ARG A 121 41.35 5.59 -12.48
CA ARG A 121 42.82 5.60 -12.63
C ARG A 121 43.17 5.02 -13.99
N GLY A 122 43.39 5.90 -14.97
CA GLY A 122 43.43 5.50 -16.37
C GLY A 122 42.05 5.02 -16.80
N ASP A 123 41.98 3.91 -17.52
CA ASP A 123 40.72 3.35 -18.03
C ASP A 123 39.93 2.53 -16.99
N ASN A 124 40.43 2.41 -15.76
CA ASN A 124 39.80 1.60 -14.71
C ASN A 124 39.06 2.47 -13.70
N ILE A 125 37.79 2.15 -13.45
CA ILE A 125 37.02 2.70 -12.31
C ILE A 125 37.51 2.00 -11.04
N ILE A 126 37.84 2.79 -10.02
CA ILE A 126 38.52 2.36 -8.79
C ILE A 126 37.74 2.71 -7.52
N GLY A 127 36.63 3.46 -7.64
CA GLY A 127 35.75 3.79 -6.53
C GLY A 127 34.50 4.53 -7.00
N MET A 128 33.52 4.62 -6.11
CA MET A 128 32.28 5.37 -6.33
C MET A 128 31.86 6.05 -5.03
N ASP A 129 31.41 7.29 -5.14
CA ASP A 129 30.75 8.01 -4.05
C ASP A 129 29.26 8.13 -4.34
N PHE A 130 28.44 7.95 -3.30
CA PHE A 130 27.00 8.18 -3.28
C PHE A 130 26.69 9.51 -2.59
N SER A 131 25.80 10.30 -3.18
CA SER A 131 25.38 11.61 -2.68
C SER A 131 23.86 11.73 -2.74
N PRO A 132 23.14 11.60 -1.60
CA PRO A 132 21.70 11.82 -1.54
C PRO A 132 21.29 13.20 -2.05
N SER A 133 20.16 13.27 -2.76
CA SER A 133 19.53 14.54 -3.13
C SER A 133 18.48 14.91 -2.08
N TYR A 134 18.86 15.82 -1.19
CA TYR A 134 17.98 16.31 -0.12
C TYR A 134 17.04 17.41 -0.61
N THR A 135 15.78 17.36 -0.19
CA THR A 135 14.74 18.33 -0.57
C THR A 135 14.57 19.48 0.42
N MET A 136 15.21 19.39 1.58
CA MET A 136 15.09 20.31 2.69
C MET A 136 16.37 20.31 3.53
N GLU A 137 16.55 21.36 4.32
CA GLU A 137 17.66 21.44 5.28
C GLU A 137 17.42 20.52 6.48
N GLN A 138 18.49 20.11 7.16
CA GLN A 138 18.39 19.19 8.30
C GLN A 138 17.48 19.73 9.42
N SER A 139 17.56 21.02 9.72
CA SER A 139 16.70 21.63 10.76
C SER A 139 15.22 21.60 10.38
N GLU A 140 14.89 21.81 9.10
CA GLU A 140 13.52 21.72 8.60
C GLU A 140 13.00 20.28 8.66
N ARG A 141 13.85 19.31 8.28
CA ARG A 141 13.55 17.88 8.43
C ARG A 141 13.23 17.53 9.88
N GLU A 142 14.02 18.00 10.85
CA GLU A 142 13.80 17.72 12.27
C GLU A 142 12.47 18.31 12.77
N GLU A 143 12.09 19.52 12.33
CA GLU A 143 10.81 20.14 12.65
C GLU A 143 9.61 19.40 12.05
N ILE A 144 9.73 18.93 10.79
CA ILE A 144 8.68 18.15 10.12
C ILE A 144 8.56 16.75 10.76
N GLN A 145 9.69 16.10 11.06
CA GLN A 145 9.71 14.80 11.74
C GLN A 145 9.01 14.88 13.09
N ALA A 146 9.26 15.91 13.90
CA ALA A 146 8.60 16.07 15.19
C ALA A 146 7.06 16.22 15.08
N GLN A 147 6.57 16.86 14.02
CA GLN A 147 5.13 16.96 13.74
C GLN A 147 4.54 15.61 13.32
N ILE A 148 5.25 14.88 12.45
CA ILE A 148 4.87 13.53 12.04
C ILE A 148 4.86 12.59 13.25
N ASP A 149 5.90 12.60 14.09
CA ASP A 149 6.02 11.78 15.28
C ASP A 149 4.85 12.03 16.23
N SER A 150 4.48 13.29 16.47
CA SER A 150 3.32 13.63 17.31
C SER A 150 2.00 13.11 16.73
N CYS A 151 1.80 13.22 15.42
CA CYS A 151 0.60 12.70 14.75
C CYS A 151 0.55 11.16 14.84
N VAL A 152 1.67 10.50 14.56
CA VAL A 152 1.77 9.04 14.54
C VAL A 152 1.63 8.46 15.94
N GLU A 153 2.23 9.07 16.95
CA GLU A 153 2.03 8.67 18.36
C GLU A 153 0.55 8.72 18.74
N GLU A 154 -0.16 9.79 18.37
CA GLU A 154 -1.60 9.93 18.62
C GLU A 154 -2.39 8.82 17.91
N LEU A 155 -2.12 8.58 16.63
CA LEU A 155 -2.77 7.53 15.84
C LEU A 155 -2.55 6.14 16.45
N LEU A 156 -1.32 5.81 16.82
CA LEU A 156 -0.99 4.48 17.34
C LEU A 156 -1.54 4.22 18.75
N THR A 157 -2.02 5.25 19.48
CA THR A 157 -2.72 5.03 20.77
C THR A 157 -4.02 4.24 20.62
N GLY A 158 -4.61 4.19 19.42
CA GLY A 158 -5.84 3.44 19.15
C GLY A 158 -5.65 1.93 19.03
N ILE A 159 -4.42 1.44 18.97
CA ILE A 159 -4.12 0.00 18.80
C ILE A 159 -3.86 -0.65 20.16
N PRO A 160 -4.59 -1.72 20.52
CA PRO A 160 -4.26 -2.51 21.70
C PRO A 160 -2.85 -3.09 21.64
N THR A 161 -2.12 -3.06 22.77
CA THR A 161 -0.75 -3.62 22.84
C THR A 161 -0.68 -5.10 22.46
N GLU A 162 -1.73 -5.87 22.78
CA GLU A 162 -1.83 -7.31 22.51
C GLU A 162 -2.54 -7.62 21.19
N ALA A 163 -2.72 -6.63 20.31
CA ALA A 163 -3.33 -6.84 18.99
C ALA A 163 -2.50 -7.83 18.16
N SER A 164 -3.19 -8.74 17.48
CA SER A 164 -2.62 -9.62 16.45
C SER A 164 -2.06 -8.82 15.28
N ASP A 165 -1.27 -9.46 14.43
CA ASP A 165 -0.72 -8.81 13.25
C ASP A 165 -1.85 -8.39 12.30
N TYR A 166 -2.85 -9.25 12.08
CA TYR A 166 -4.07 -8.89 11.34
C TYR A 166 -4.77 -7.65 11.90
N GLU A 167 -5.00 -7.57 13.21
CA GLU A 167 -5.67 -6.42 13.84
C GLU A 167 -4.88 -5.11 13.67
N LYS A 168 -3.55 -5.16 13.79
CA LYS A 168 -2.67 -4.01 13.53
C LYS A 168 -2.76 -3.55 12.08
N VAL A 169 -2.68 -4.49 11.13
CA VAL A 169 -2.72 -4.16 9.69
C VAL A 169 -4.08 -3.60 9.30
N LYS A 170 -5.16 -4.24 9.75
CA LYS A 170 -6.53 -3.75 9.54
C LYS A 170 -6.73 -2.35 10.12
N TYR A 171 -6.25 -2.10 11.34
CA TYR A 171 -6.33 -0.77 11.95
C TYR A 171 -5.61 0.30 11.13
N VAL A 172 -4.37 0.04 10.71
CA VAL A 172 -3.60 0.98 9.87
C VAL A 172 -4.32 1.24 8.54
N PHE A 173 -4.80 0.18 7.91
CA PHE A 173 -5.54 0.25 6.65
C PHE A 173 -6.80 1.13 6.78
N GLU A 174 -7.65 0.83 7.76
CA GLU A 174 -8.89 1.59 8.04
C GLU A 174 -8.58 3.05 8.39
N THR A 175 -7.62 3.29 9.29
CA THR A 175 -7.26 4.62 9.77
C THR A 175 -6.79 5.54 8.64
N LEU A 176 -5.88 5.04 7.79
CA LEU A 176 -5.39 5.80 6.64
C LEU A 176 -6.52 6.07 5.64
N ILE A 177 -7.36 5.07 5.36
CA ILE A 177 -8.50 5.25 4.46
C ILE A 177 -9.50 6.25 5.01
N GLU A 178 -9.78 6.26 6.30
CA GLU A 178 -10.76 7.19 6.87
C GLU A 178 -10.24 8.63 6.88
N GLN A 179 -8.98 8.84 7.26
CA GLN A 179 -8.43 10.16 7.51
C GLN A 179 -7.81 10.84 6.29
N VAL A 180 -7.39 10.07 5.29
CA VAL A 180 -6.62 10.59 4.15
C VAL A 180 -7.45 10.51 2.89
N ASP A 181 -7.50 11.59 2.10
CA ASP A 181 -8.18 11.62 0.81
C ASP A 181 -7.19 11.46 -0.35
N TYR A 182 -7.63 10.84 -1.45
CA TYR A 182 -6.81 10.77 -2.65
C TYR A 182 -6.82 12.12 -3.38
N ASN A 183 -5.65 12.75 -3.53
CA ASN A 183 -5.48 14.02 -4.24
C ASN A 183 -4.16 14.08 -5.03
N PRO A 184 -4.21 14.01 -6.38
CA PRO A 184 -3.01 14.14 -7.22
C PRO A 184 -2.38 15.53 -7.24
N GLU A 185 -3.07 16.56 -6.74
CA GLU A 185 -2.56 17.93 -6.67
C GLU A 185 -2.04 18.31 -5.28
N ALA A 186 -2.08 17.39 -4.31
CA ALA A 186 -1.59 17.64 -2.96
C ALA A 186 -0.07 17.88 -2.95
N GLU A 187 0.37 18.82 -2.11
CA GLU A 187 1.79 19.04 -1.87
C GLU A 187 2.41 17.82 -1.18
N ASN A 188 3.63 17.43 -1.56
CA ASN A 188 4.33 16.27 -1.02
C ASN A 188 3.58 14.92 -1.19
N ASN A 189 2.66 14.81 -2.15
CA ASN A 189 1.77 13.65 -2.32
C ASN A 189 2.45 12.29 -2.55
N GLN A 190 3.76 12.26 -2.80
CA GLN A 190 4.55 11.04 -2.95
C GLN A 190 5.20 10.57 -1.64
N ASN A 191 5.00 11.26 -0.51
CA ASN A 191 5.63 10.90 0.76
C ASN A 191 4.70 11.12 1.97
N ILE A 192 5.18 10.74 3.15
CA ILE A 192 4.39 10.71 4.38
C ILE A 192 3.99 12.08 4.94
N ILE A 193 4.60 13.18 4.49
CA ILE A 193 4.20 14.55 4.89
C ILE A 193 2.74 14.79 4.50
N SER A 194 2.41 14.48 3.24
CA SER A 194 1.06 14.67 2.70
C SER A 194 0.00 13.84 3.43
N VAL A 195 0.40 12.69 3.97
CA VAL A 195 -0.47 11.80 4.73
C VAL A 195 -0.72 12.36 6.13
N PHE A 196 0.35 12.56 6.90
CA PHE A 196 0.24 12.85 8.33
C PHE A 196 -0.02 14.33 8.64
N LEU A 197 0.42 15.26 7.78
CA LEU A 197 0.25 16.70 8.01
C LEU A 197 -0.86 17.32 7.17
N ASN A 198 -1.12 16.79 5.96
CA ASN A 198 -2.09 17.38 5.04
C ASN A 198 -3.41 16.58 4.94
N GLY A 199 -3.41 15.28 5.26
CA GLY A 199 -4.59 14.43 5.13
C GLY A 199 -5.01 14.15 3.68
N GLU A 200 -4.11 14.33 2.71
CA GLU A 200 -4.40 14.09 1.30
C GLU A 200 -3.15 13.67 0.53
N THR A 201 -3.24 12.63 -0.30
CA THR A 201 -2.05 12.00 -0.91
C THR A 201 -2.35 11.21 -2.18
N VAL A 202 -1.33 10.62 -2.81
CA VAL A 202 -1.49 9.64 -3.91
C VAL A 202 -1.00 8.24 -3.53
N CYS A 203 -0.99 7.32 -4.51
CA CYS A 203 -0.67 5.91 -4.33
C CYS A 203 0.61 5.67 -3.51
N GLN A 204 1.69 6.40 -3.84
CA GLN A 204 2.96 6.30 -3.13
C GLN A 204 2.89 6.77 -1.68
N GLY A 205 2.25 7.91 -1.40
CA GLY A 205 2.14 8.39 -0.03
C GLY A 205 1.36 7.41 0.86
N TYR A 206 0.28 6.81 0.34
CA TYR A 206 -0.41 5.71 1.03
C TYR A 206 0.50 4.52 1.31
N ALA A 207 1.24 4.05 0.30
CA ALA A 207 2.13 2.91 0.45
C ALA A 207 3.27 3.19 1.44
N CYS A 208 3.85 4.39 1.38
CA CYS A 208 4.86 4.88 2.32
C CYS A 208 4.34 4.95 3.76
N ALA A 209 3.18 5.55 3.98
CA ALA A 209 2.61 5.67 5.32
C ALA A 209 2.19 4.33 5.90
N THR A 210 1.61 3.45 5.07
CA THR A 210 1.27 2.07 5.46
C THR A 210 2.52 1.34 5.91
N GLN A 211 3.59 1.38 5.11
CA GLN A 211 4.87 0.75 5.46
C GLN A 211 5.47 1.34 6.73
N TYR A 212 5.46 2.67 6.86
CA TYR A 212 6.00 3.39 8.01
C TYR A 212 5.30 3.01 9.33
N LEU A 213 3.96 3.04 9.35
CA LEU A 213 3.17 2.69 10.54
C LEU A 213 3.33 1.21 10.90
N LEU A 214 3.30 0.31 9.92
CA LEU A 214 3.44 -1.13 10.15
C LEU A 214 4.83 -1.48 10.69
N ARG A 215 5.88 -0.81 10.19
CA ARG A 215 7.23 -0.97 10.73
C ARG A 215 7.31 -0.54 12.19
N LEU A 216 6.68 0.57 12.59
CA LEU A 216 6.62 1.00 13.99
C LEU A 216 5.88 0.00 14.89
N LEU A 217 4.95 -0.76 14.31
CA LEU A 217 4.22 -1.84 14.98
C LEU A 217 4.93 -3.19 14.93
N ASN A 218 6.19 -3.22 14.48
CA ASN A 218 7.01 -4.43 14.29
C ASN A 218 6.41 -5.44 13.30
N ILE A 219 5.64 -4.96 12.32
CA ILE A 219 5.12 -5.75 11.21
C ILE A 219 6.04 -5.56 10.01
N GLN A 220 6.60 -6.67 9.49
CA GLN A 220 7.43 -6.61 8.28
C GLN A 220 6.55 -6.20 7.09
N CYS A 221 6.90 -5.08 6.46
CA CYS A 221 6.18 -4.50 5.34
C CYS A 221 7.16 -3.84 4.37
N THR A 222 6.96 -4.05 3.07
CA THR A 222 7.71 -3.40 1.99
C THR A 222 6.77 -2.74 0.98
N ILE A 223 7.22 -1.64 0.37
CA ILE A 223 6.48 -0.92 -0.67
C ILE A 223 6.77 -1.56 -2.02
N VAL A 224 5.72 -2.05 -2.66
CA VAL A 224 5.76 -2.62 -4.00
C VAL A 224 5.38 -1.54 -5.00
N THR A 225 6.19 -1.39 -6.05
CA THR A 225 5.92 -0.48 -7.17
C THR A 225 5.62 -1.28 -8.42
N GLY A 226 4.86 -0.70 -9.34
CA GLY A 226 4.58 -1.31 -10.63
C GLY A 226 3.45 -0.60 -11.35
N LYS A 227 2.54 -1.39 -11.91
CA LYS A 227 1.34 -0.88 -12.58
C LYS A 227 0.08 -1.49 -12.00
N ALA A 228 -0.99 -0.71 -11.94
CA ALA A 228 -2.34 -1.19 -11.64
C ALA A 228 -3.30 -0.65 -12.71
N ASP A 229 -4.06 -1.51 -13.37
CA ASP A 229 -4.88 -1.19 -14.56
C ASP A 229 -4.12 -0.43 -15.67
N GLY A 230 -2.81 -0.67 -15.76
CA GLY A 230 -1.91 -0.05 -16.76
C GLY A 230 -1.25 1.26 -16.33
N ASP A 231 -1.67 1.86 -15.21
CA ASP A 231 -1.10 3.10 -14.66
C ASP A 231 -0.04 2.81 -13.60
N ALA A 232 0.95 3.70 -13.48
CA ALA A 232 1.97 3.59 -12.43
C ALA A 232 1.31 3.62 -11.04
N HIS A 233 1.67 2.66 -10.19
CA HIS A 233 1.02 2.46 -8.90
C HIS A 233 1.98 1.93 -7.85
N ALA A 234 1.62 2.14 -6.58
CA ALA A 234 2.36 1.66 -5.42
C ALA A 234 1.39 1.09 -4.38
N TRP A 235 1.76 -0.04 -3.79
CA TRP A 235 1.01 -0.78 -2.77
C TRP A 235 1.99 -1.48 -1.82
N ASN A 236 1.54 -2.43 -1.01
CA ASN A 236 2.39 -3.09 -0.02
C ASN A 236 2.32 -4.61 -0.06
N LEU A 237 3.45 -5.23 0.26
CA LEU A 237 3.55 -6.62 0.71
C LEU A 237 3.77 -6.60 2.22
N VAL A 238 2.94 -7.33 2.96
CA VAL A 238 2.97 -7.40 4.42
C VAL A 238 3.08 -8.84 4.90
N ARG A 239 3.72 -9.04 6.05
CA ARG A 239 3.70 -10.32 6.75
C ARG A 239 2.75 -10.26 7.95
N MET A 240 1.68 -11.05 7.92
CA MET A 240 0.71 -11.18 9.02
C MET A 240 0.76 -12.60 9.55
N ASP A 241 0.94 -12.74 10.87
CA ASP A 241 0.84 -14.02 11.59
C ASP A 241 1.69 -15.16 10.99
N GLY A 242 2.81 -14.78 10.36
CA GLY A 242 3.80 -15.67 9.78
C GLY A 242 3.78 -15.77 8.25
N ASP A 243 2.67 -15.43 7.60
CA ASP A 243 2.45 -15.56 6.16
C ASP A 243 2.47 -14.20 5.43
N TYR A 244 2.75 -14.21 4.12
CA TYR A 244 2.79 -13.02 3.29
C TYR A 244 1.48 -12.77 2.55
N TYR A 245 1.08 -11.51 2.49
CA TYR A 245 -0.11 -11.03 1.81
C TYR A 245 0.14 -9.67 1.15
N TYR A 246 -0.67 -9.34 0.16
CA TYR A 246 -0.71 -7.99 -0.39
C TYR A 246 -1.82 -7.15 0.26
N LEU A 247 -1.58 -5.85 0.37
CA LEU A 247 -2.62 -4.87 0.60
C LEU A 247 -2.41 -3.63 -0.27
N ASP A 248 -3.51 -2.96 -0.60
CA ASP A 248 -3.50 -1.68 -1.33
C ASP A 248 -4.42 -0.68 -0.63
N THR A 249 -3.83 0.15 0.24
CA THR A 249 -4.54 1.18 0.99
C THR A 249 -5.19 2.23 0.08
N THR A 250 -4.63 2.46 -1.11
CA THR A 250 -5.18 3.41 -2.09
C THR A 250 -6.49 2.88 -2.68
N TRP A 251 -6.49 1.64 -3.15
CA TRP A 251 -7.69 1.00 -3.71
C TRP A 251 -8.68 0.53 -2.63
N GLY A 252 -8.21 0.46 -1.38
CA GLY A 252 -9.01 0.42 -0.17
C GLY A 252 -9.85 1.68 0.05
N ASN A 253 -9.40 2.85 -0.43
CA ASN A 253 -10.17 4.09 -0.33
C ASN A 253 -11.25 4.15 -1.41
N SER A 254 -12.53 4.02 -1.02
CA SER A 254 -13.64 4.02 -1.98
C SER A 254 -13.78 5.30 -2.81
N ARG A 255 -13.19 6.41 -2.37
CA ARG A 255 -13.17 7.67 -3.11
C ARG A 255 -12.12 7.73 -4.22
N TYR A 256 -11.19 6.78 -4.28
CA TYR A 256 -10.19 6.71 -5.34
C TYR A 256 -10.83 6.60 -6.75
N TYR A 257 -11.82 5.71 -6.91
CA TYR A 257 -12.52 5.50 -8.19
C TYR A 257 -13.67 6.49 -8.45
N GLY A 258 -13.99 7.38 -7.50
CA GLY A 258 -15.19 8.21 -7.55
C GLY A 258 -14.95 9.61 -8.13
N LYS A 259 -15.54 9.93 -9.29
CA LYS A 259 -15.76 11.33 -9.70
C LYS A 259 -16.82 12.03 -8.84
N ASP A 260 -17.67 11.24 -8.19
CA ASP A 260 -18.71 11.75 -7.30
C ASP A 260 -18.24 11.73 -5.84
N ARG A 261 -17.55 12.80 -5.44
CA ARG A 261 -17.17 13.04 -4.04
C ARG A 261 -18.37 13.17 -3.09
N SER A 262 -19.61 13.18 -3.58
CA SER A 262 -20.81 13.21 -2.76
C SER A 262 -21.20 11.85 -2.16
N ALA A 263 -20.65 10.74 -2.69
CA ALA A 263 -20.79 9.44 -2.05
C ALA A 263 -20.02 9.40 -0.72
N GLU A 264 -20.63 8.79 0.29
CA GLU A 264 -19.97 8.60 1.58
C GLU A 264 -18.73 7.71 1.43
N LYS A 265 -17.64 8.15 2.07
CA LYS A 265 -16.37 7.41 2.12
C LYS A 265 -16.57 6.11 2.88
N TYR A 266 -15.98 5.02 2.40
CA TYR A 266 -16.00 3.73 3.08
C TYR A 266 -14.73 2.95 2.79
N VAL A 267 -14.42 2.00 3.67
CA VAL A 267 -13.26 1.11 3.53
C VAL A 267 -13.61 -0.05 2.60
N ASN A 268 -12.84 -0.19 1.52
CA ASN A 268 -12.94 -1.26 0.55
C ASN A 268 -11.97 -2.40 0.89
N TYR A 269 -12.44 -3.36 1.70
CA TYR A 269 -11.63 -4.48 2.18
C TYR A 269 -11.26 -5.53 1.11
N ASN A 270 -11.68 -5.32 -0.14
CA ASN A 270 -11.27 -6.12 -1.29
C ASN A 270 -9.74 -6.18 -1.46
N TYR A 271 -9.00 -5.24 -0.87
CA TYR A 271 -7.55 -5.08 -1.00
C TYR A 271 -6.82 -5.20 0.35
N LEU A 272 -7.37 -5.96 1.30
CA LEU A 272 -6.75 -6.27 2.59
C LEU A 272 -6.48 -7.77 2.71
N GLY A 273 -5.20 -8.15 2.76
CA GLY A 273 -4.77 -9.53 2.96
C GLY A 273 -5.00 -10.43 1.74
N ILE A 274 -4.73 -9.93 0.52
CA ILE A 274 -5.01 -10.68 -0.71
C ILE A 274 -3.80 -11.46 -1.22
N THR A 275 -4.08 -12.55 -1.92
CA THR A 275 -3.10 -13.49 -2.49
C THR A 275 -2.43 -12.94 -3.75
N SER A 276 -1.37 -13.62 -4.21
CA SER A 276 -0.74 -13.36 -5.51
C SER A 276 -1.73 -13.53 -6.67
N GLU A 277 -2.60 -14.54 -6.60
CA GLU A 277 -3.62 -14.76 -7.64
C GLU A 277 -4.56 -13.55 -7.75
N GLU A 278 -5.02 -13.04 -6.61
CA GLU A 278 -6.00 -11.95 -6.56
C GLU A 278 -5.41 -10.59 -6.93
N ILE A 279 -4.23 -10.24 -6.42
CA ILE A 279 -3.60 -8.95 -6.75
C ILE A 279 -3.19 -8.91 -8.23
N SER A 280 -2.82 -10.05 -8.82
CA SER A 280 -2.33 -10.12 -10.20
C SER A 280 -3.38 -9.87 -11.29
N THR A 281 -4.67 -9.84 -10.94
CA THR A 281 -5.73 -9.58 -11.91
C THR A 281 -5.74 -8.12 -12.37
N SER A 282 -5.31 -7.21 -11.49
CA SER A 282 -5.25 -5.77 -11.73
C SER A 282 -3.84 -5.18 -11.61
N HIS A 283 -2.97 -5.75 -10.78
CA HIS A 283 -1.64 -5.22 -10.50
C HIS A 283 -0.52 -6.08 -11.10
N GLN A 284 0.49 -5.41 -11.61
CA GLN A 284 1.72 -5.99 -12.11
C GLN A 284 2.90 -5.33 -11.40
N ALA A 285 3.57 -6.07 -10.52
CA ALA A 285 4.77 -5.61 -9.84
C ALA A 285 5.92 -5.39 -10.83
N ASP A 286 6.69 -4.32 -10.59
CA ASP A 286 7.95 -3.99 -11.25
C ASP A 286 8.94 -3.55 -10.16
N THR A 287 9.53 -4.55 -9.49
CA THR A 287 10.44 -4.38 -8.36
C THR A 287 11.79 -5.01 -8.67
N ILE A 288 12.87 -4.44 -8.11
CA ILE A 288 14.22 -5.02 -8.23
C ILE A 288 14.44 -6.22 -7.30
N TYR A 289 13.63 -6.32 -6.24
CA TYR A 289 13.67 -7.40 -5.28
C TYR A 289 12.62 -8.46 -5.64
N THR A 290 12.92 -9.71 -5.29
CA THR A 290 12.03 -10.84 -5.57
C THR A 290 10.86 -10.82 -4.60
N LEU A 291 9.63 -10.86 -5.13
CA LEU A 291 8.41 -11.00 -4.33
C LEU A 291 8.09 -12.47 -4.10
N PRO A 292 7.49 -12.84 -2.95
CA PRO A 292 7.09 -14.20 -2.69
C PRO A 292 5.74 -14.51 -3.36
N GLU A 293 5.49 -15.78 -3.60
CA GLU A 293 4.13 -16.23 -3.92
C GLU A 293 3.29 -16.25 -2.64
N CYS A 294 2.24 -15.43 -2.60
CA CYS A 294 1.33 -15.30 -1.47
C CYS A 294 0.12 -16.20 -1.71
N THR A 295 0.04 -17.33 -1.00
CA THR A 295 -1.04 -18.34 -1.15
C THR A 295 -1.90 -18.50 0.10
N ALA A 296 -1.45 -17.96 1.23
CA ALA A 296 -2.21 -17.98 2.48
C ALA A 296 -3.49 -17.14 2.34
N THR A 297 -4.55 -17.56 3.04
CA THR A 297 -5.85 -16.89 3.01
C THR A 297 -6.40 -16.62 4.41
N ALA A 298 -5.71 -17.05 5.47
CA ALA A 298 -6.19 -16.93 6.84
C ALA A 298 -6.45 -15.47 7.24
N ASP A 299 -5.54 -14.56 6.85
CA ASP A 299 -5.64 -13.12 7.14
C ASP A 299 -6.23 -12.31 5.97
N ASN A 300 -6.82 -13.00 4.98
CA ASN A 300 -7.70 -12.31 4.04
C ASN A 300 -8.91 -11.79 4.79
N TYR A 301 -9.26 -10.51 4.62
CA TYR A 301 -10.37 -9.89 5.34
C TYR A 301 -11.66 -10.73 5.33
N TYR A 302 -12.05 -11.26 4.16
CA TYR A 302 -13.30 -12.01 4.07
C TYR A 302 -13.23 -13.36 4.79
N VAL A 303 -12.07 -14.00 4.77
CA VAL A 303 -11.87 -15.27 5.47
C VAL A 303 -11.82 -15.02 6.98
N HIS A 304 -11.01 -14.06 7.41
CA HIS A 304 -10.78 -13.75 8.81
C HIS A 304 -12.06 -13.24 9.50
N GLU A 305 -12.87 -12.41 8.83
CA GLU A 305 -14.15 -11.90 9.36
C GLU A 305 -15.33 -12.89 9.20
N GLY A 306 -15.09 -14.07 8.62
CA GLY A 306 -16.14 -15.06 8.35
C GLY A 306 -17.21 -14.54 7.38
N LEU A 307 -16.79 -13.80 6.35
CA LEU A 307 -17.57 -13.24 5.25
C LEU A 307 -17.28 -13.94 3.90
N TYR A 308 -16.46 -15.00 3.91
CA TYR A 308 -16.13 -15.84 2.77
C TYR A 308 -16.96 -17.13 2.78
N PHE A 309 -17.57 -17.46 1.64
CA PHE A 309 -18.44 -18.63 1.48
C PHE A 309 -17.94 -19.52 0.33
N ASP A 310 -17.59 -20.76 0.68
CA ASP A 310 -17.15 -21.81 -0.26
C ASP A 310 -18.23 -22.84 -0.56
N GLN A 311 -19.40 -22.71 0.09
CA GLN A 311 -20.57 -23.55 -0.09
C GLN A 311 -21.84 -22.70 -0.10
N TRP A 312 -22.88 -23.21 -0.75
CA TRP A 312 -24.18 -22.56 -0.76
C TRP A 312 -24.89 -22.76 0.58
N ASP A 313 -24.90 -21.70 1.39
CA ASP A 313 -25.68 -21.62 2.64
C ASP A 313 -26.38 -20.25 2.71
N PRO A 314 -27.60 -20.12 2.15
CA PRO A 314 -28.29 -18.84 2.09
C PRO A 314 -28.70 -18.32 3.47
N ASP A 315 -28.88 -19.19 4.46
CA ASP A 315 -29.23 -18.77 5.81
C ASP A 315 -27.99 -18.15 6.47
N ALA A 316 -26.82 -18.80 6.40
CA ALA A 316 -25.57 -18.25 6.93
C ALA A 316 -25.15 -16.93 6.24
N ILE A 317 -25.33 -16.83 4.92
CA ILE A 317 -25.08 -15.57 4.19
C ILE A 317 -26.09 -14.50 4.61
N GLY A 318 -27.38 -14.85 4.69
CA GLY A 318 -28.46 -13.97 5.09
C GLY A 318 -28.28 -13.42 6.51
N GLU A 319 -27.80 -14.23 7.45
CA GLU A 319 -27.45 -13.82 8.81
C GLU A 319 -26.36 -12.72 8.84
N LYS A 320 -25.40 -12.72 7.91
CA LYS A 320 -24.41 -11.62 7.80
C LYS A 320 -25.08 -10.31 7.40
N TYR A 321 -26.01 -10.36 6.44
CA TYR A 321 -26.79 -9.18 6.04
C TYR A 321 -27.72 -8.71 7.16
N ALA A 322 -28.42 -9.63 7.85
CA ALA A 322 -29.27 -9.32 8.98
C ALA A 322 -28.50 -8.63 10.11
N LYS A 323 -27.36 -9.21 10.51
CA LYS A 323 -26.50 -8.64 11.57
C LYS A 323 -25.99 -7.25 11.19
N ALA A 324 -25.61 -7.04 9.94
CA ALA A 324 -25.18 -5.72 9.46
C ALA A 324 -26.34 -4.69 9.56
N TRP A 325 -27.53 -5.08 9.10
CA TRP A 325 -28.74 -4.27 9.17
C TRP A 325 -29.15 -3.92 10.60
N GLU A 326 -29.22 -4.90 11.50
CA GLU A 326 -29.58 -4.73 12.91
C GLU A 326 -28.62 -3.80 13.66
N ASN A 327 -27.33 -3.85 13.30
CA ASN A 327 -26.31 -2.96 13.87
C ASN A 327 -26.27 -1.57 13.21
N GLY A 328 -27.15 -1.29 12.25
CA GLY A 328 -27.19 -0.02 11.54
C GLY A 328 -25.96 0.23 10.67
N GLN A 329 -25.27 -0.82 10.21
CA GLN A 329 -24.17 -0.69 9.27
C GLN A 329 -24.69 -0.18 7.94
N LYS A 330 -23.96 0.73 7.30
CA LYS A 330 -24.36 1.30 6.00
C LYS A 330 -24.07 0.38 4.82
N LYS A 331 -23.07 -0.51 4.97
CA LYS A 331 -22.61 -1.42 3.92
C LYS A 331 -22.03 -2.68 4.54
N VAL A 332 -22.28 -3.82 3.92
CA VAL A 332 -21.60 -5.10 4.18
C VAL A 332 -21.30 -5.80 2.86
N SER A 333 -20.20 -6.54 2.81
CA SER A 333 -19.80 -7.29 1.63
C SER A 333 -19.47 -8.72 2.02
N VAL A 334 -19.88 -9.67 1.18
CA VAL A 334 -19.53 -11.09 1.32
C VAL A 334 -18.85 -11.57 0.04
N LYS A 335 -17.96 -12.55 0.17
CA LYS A 335 -17.13 -13.07 -0.90
C LYS A 335 -17.40 -14.56 -1.12
N PHE A 336 -17.31 -15.00 -2.37
CA PHE A 336 -17.61 -16.37 -2.75
C PHE A 336 -16.40 -17.06 -3.38
N ALA A 337 -16.25 -18.36 -3.12
CA ALA A 337 -15.16 -19.15 -3.68
C ALA A 337 -15.23 -19.29 -5.20
N THR A 338 -16.44 -19.42 -5.76
CA THR A 338 -16.64 -19.67 -7.19
C THR A 338 -17.62 -18.68 -7.82
N PRO A 339 -17.50 -18.45 -9.16
CA PRO A 339 -18.47 -17.62 -9.89
C PRO A 339 -19.91 -18.12 -9.75
N GLU A 340 -20.12 -19.43 -9.70
CA GLU A 340 -21.45 -20.04 -9.58
C GLU A 340 -22.11 -19.70 -8.23
N LEU A 341 -21.35 -19.77 -7.12
CA LEU A 341 -21.85 -19.36 -5.81
C LEU A 341 -22.20 -17.88 -5.78
N TYR A 342 -21.35 -17.04 -6.38
CA TYR A 342 -21.61 -15.61 -6.51
C TYR A 342 -22.90 -15.34 -7.29
N GLU A 343 -23.07 -15.94 -8.48
CA GLU A 343 -24.26 -15.76 -9.31
C GLU A 343 -25.53 -16.27 -8.60
N GLN A 344 -25.41 -17.39 -7.89
CA GLN A 344 -26.50 -17.93 -7.09
C GLN A 344 -26.91 -16.99 -5.95
N ALA A 345 -25.95 -16.35 -5.28
CA ALA A 345 -26.22 -15.36 -4.24
C ALA A 345 -26.90 -14.11 -4.81
N VAL A 346 -26.42 -13.59 -5.94
CA VAL A 346 -27.05 -12.45 -6.62
C VAL A 346 -28.50 -12.80 -6.99
N GLN A 347 -28.73 -13.97 -7.59
CA GLN A 347 -30.08 -14.40 -7.95
C GLN A 347 -30.98 -14.48 -6.71
N PHE A 348 -30.54 -15.15 -5.65
CA PHE A 348 -31.36 -15.38 -4.46
C PHE A 348 -31.63 -14.09 -3.66
N PHE A 349 -30.61 -13.34 -3.29
CA PHE A 349 -30.78 -12.17 -2.42
C PHE A 349 -31.35 -10.97 -3.15
N ILE A 350 -30.95 -10.76 -4.41
CA ILE A 350 -31.28 -9.55 -5.16
C ILE A 350 -32.48 -9.77 -6.08
N HIS A 351 -32.42 -10.76 -6.98
CA HIS A 351 -33.46 -10.93 -8.01
C HIS A 351 -34.72 -11.61 -7.48
N ASP A 352 -34.58 -12.58 -6.58
CA ASP A 352 -35.70 -13.25 -5.91
C ASP A 352 -36.15 -12.53 -4.63
N GLU A 353 -35.55 -11.37 -4.34
CA GLU A 353 -35.85 -10.46 -3.22
C GLU A 353 -35.79 -11.12 -1.83
N LYS A 354 -35.02 -12.21 -1.69
CA LYS A 354 -34.95 -12.99 -0.44
C LYS A 354 -34.20 -12.30 0.68
N ILE A 355 -33.48 -11.22 0.41
CA ILE A 355 -32.89 -10.38 1.45
C ILE A 355 -33.92 -9.83 2.45
N SER A 356 -35.15 -9.58 1.99
CA SER A 356 -36.25 -9.13 2.86
C SER A 356 -36.66 -10.16 3.91
N ASN A 357 -36.29 -11.44 3.74
CA ASN A 357 -36.50 -12.47 4.75
C ASN A 357 -35.55 -12.33 5.95
N TYR A 358 -34.42 -11.64 5.77
CA TYR A 358 -33.35 -11.52 6.77
C TYR A 358 -33.28 -10.12 7.37
N CYS A 359 -33.47 -9.07 6.56
CA CYS A 359 -33.44 -7.68 7.00
C CYS A 359 -34.87 -7.17 7.24
N ASP A 360 -35.41 -7.36 8.45
CA ASP A 360 -36.78 -6.95 8.75
C ASP A 360 -36.99 -5.44 8.57
N GLY A 361 -38.10 -5.07 7.93
CA GLY A 361 -38.43 -3.68 7.65
C GLY A 361 -37.56 -3.00 6.59
N ILE A 362 -36.69 -3.71 5.88
CA ILE A 362 -35.90 -3.14 4.77
C ILE A 362 -36.86 -2.60 3.68
N THR A 363 -36.67 -1.35 3.28
CA THR A 363 -37.52 -0.69 2.28
C THR A 363 -36.77 -0.26 1.02
N THR A 364 -35.49 0.04 1.16
CA THR A 364 -34.58 0.40 0.07
C THR A 364 -33.25 -0.27 0.35
N MET A 365 -32.56 -0.67 -0.72
CA MET A 365 -31.18 -1.12 -0.67
C MET A 365 -30.52 -0.82 -2.01
N TYR A 366 -29.20 -0.73 -1.99
CA TYR A 366 -28.35 -0.70 -3.16
C TYR A 366 -27.39 -1.88 -3.09
N TYR A 367 -26.94 -2.38 -4.22
CA TYR A 367 -25.92 -3.42 -4.27
C TYR A 367 -24.84 -3.06 -5.27
N ILE A 368 -23.62 -3.55 -5.00
CA ILE A 368 -22.48 -3.42 -5.89
C ILE A 368 -22.02 -4.83 -6.22
N GLU A 369 -21.95 -5.11 -7.51
CA GLU A 369 -21.43 -6.35 -8.06
C GLU A 369 -19.93 -6.21 -8.34
N ASN A 370 -19.14 -7.12 -7.81
CA ASN A 370 -17.75 -7.32 -8.23
C ASN A 370 -17.59 -8.78 -8.66
N LYS A 371 -17.89 -9.05 -9.93
CA LYS A 371 -17.88 -10.40 -10.50
C LYS A 371 -16.48 -11.01 -10.53
N GLU A 372 -15.47 -10.18 -10.78
CA GLU A 372 -14.08 -10.60 -10.88
C GLU A 372 -13.57 -11.17 -9.55
N GLN A 373 -13.79 -10.44 -8.46
CA GLN A 373 -13.41 -10.87 -7.12
C GLN A 373 -14.49 -11.71 -6.42
N LYS A 374 -15.63 -11.94 -7.09
CA LYS A 374 -16.78 -12.71 -6.59
C LYS A 374 -17.32 -12.14 -5.27
N ILE A 375 -17.52 -10.82 -5.23
CA ILE A 375 -17.97 -10.10 -4.02
C ILE A 375 -19.32 -9.44 -4.30
N LEU A 376 -20.28 -9.71 -3.41
CA LEU A 376 -21.59 -9.04 -3.39
C LEU A 376 -21.64 -8.08 -2.19
N SER A 377 -21.65 -6.79 -2.49
CA SER A 377 -21.84 -5.75 -1.49
C SER A 377 -23.29 -5.28 -1.44
N ILE A 378 -23.81 -5.06 -0.24
CA ILE A 378 -25.13 -4.51 0.01
C ILE A 378 -24.99 -3.25 0.86
N SER A 379 -25.65 -2.18 0.41
CA SER A 379 -25.82 -0.93 1.13
C SER A 379 -27.27 -0.75 1.51
N PHE A 380 -27.51 -0.36 2.76
CA PHE A 380 -28.82 -0.32 3.40
C PHE A 380 -29.43 1.09 3.42
#